data_AF-A0A1X3S280-F1
#
_entry.id   AF-A0A1X3S280-F1
#
_cell.length_a   1.000
_cell.length_b   1.000
_cell.length_c   1.000
_cell.angle_alpha   90.00
_cell.angle_beta   90.00
_cell.angle_gamma   90.00
#
_symmetry.space_group_name_H-M   'P 1'
#
loop_
_entity.id
_entity.type
_entity.pdbx_description
1 polymer ?
#
loop_
_entity_poly.entity_id
_entity_poly.type
_entity_poly.pdbx_seq_one_letter_code
_entity_poly.pdbx_strand_id
1 'polypeptide(L)'
;MNVEKSNALELLKESGSEFIYPLKMGGKINEEAFNNLLLVAEEITRVFKNDEFVPKRLLSEIYLLSVGIDCENYHHKSDLLDDMSRKIMQCFNLIIAGESVDDIKPKGPRII
;
A
#
# COMPACT_ATOMS: atom_id res chain seq x y z
N MET A 1 15.78 1.59 1.85
CA MET A 1 15.61 0.85 0.58
C MET A 1 15.46 1.86 -0.53
N ASN A 2 16.04 1.64 -1.72
CA ASN A 2 15.97 2.60 -2.83
C ASN A 2 14.90 2.12 -3.83
N VAL A 3 13.73 2.76 -3.82
CA VAL A 3 12.64 2.47 -4.75
C VAL A 3 12.78 3.41 -5.95
N GLU A 4 12.81 2.83 -7.14
CA GLU A 4 12.88 3.54 -8.43
C GLU A 4 11.72 3.07 -9.31
N LYS A 5 11.35 3.86 -10.33
CA LYS A 5 10.24 3.49 -11.24
C LYS A 5 10.47 2.13 -11.93
N SER A 6 11.73 1.80 -12.21
CA SER A 6 12.15 0.56 -12.88
C SER A 6 11.96 -0.69 -12.02
N ASN A 7 12.06 -0.59 -10.69
CA ASN A 7 12.03 -1.72 -9.76
C ASN A 7 10.81 -1.72 -8.81
N ALA A 8 10.01 -0.65 -8.80
CA ALA A 8 8.89 -0.45 -7.88
C ALA A 8 7.91 -1.64 -7.83
N LEU A 9 7.55 -2.20 -8.98
CA LEU A 9 6.61 -3.33 -9.05
C LEU A 9 7.19 -4.61 -8.43
N GLU A 10 8.48 -4.86 -8.62
CA GLU A 10 9.16 -6.05 -8.11
C GLU A 10 9.28 -5.97 -6.59
N LEU A 11 9.78 -4.85 -6.07
CA LEU A 11 9.88 -4.61 -4.62
C LEU A 11 8.53 -4.69 -3.90
N LEU A 12 7.47 -4.18 -4.53
CA LEU A 12 6.12 -4.26 -3.98
C LEU A 12 5.62 -5.71 -3.90
N LYS A 13 5.90 -6.52 -4.92
CA LYS A 13 5.51 -7.94 -4.94
C LYS A 13 6.30 -8.76 -3.93
N GLU A 14 7.59 -8.50 -3.79
CA GLU A 14 8.46 -9.17 -2.82
C GLU A 14 7.98 -8.90 -1.40
N SER A 15 7.93 -7.62 -1.00
CA SER A 15 7.45 -7.21 0.32
C SER A 15 5.99 -7.60 0.59
N GLY A 16 5.13 -7.50 -0.44
CA GLY A 16 3.75 -7.97 -0.39
C GLY A 16 3.65 -9.46 -0.12
N SER A 17 4.47 -10.27 -0.78
CA SER A 17 4.50 -11.73 -0.57
C SER A 17 5.01 -12.11 0.81
N GLU A 18 6.03 -11.42 1.32
CA GLU A 18 6.58 -11.63 2.67
C GLU A 18 5.54 -11.40 3.77
N PHE A 19 4.62 -10.46 3.58
CA PHE A 19 3.54 -10.20 4.53
C PHE A 19 2.30 -11.08 4.30
N ILE A 20 1.80 -11.13 3.06
CA ILE A 20 0.52 -11.79 2.73
C ILE A 20 0.62 -13.30 2.88
N TYR A 21 1.74 -13.93 2.49
CA TYR A 21 1.82 -15.38 2.50
C TYR A 21 1.70 -15.97 3.91
N PRO A 22 2.45 -15.51 4.94
CA PRO A 22 2.25 -15.96 6.32
C PRO A 22 0.87 -15.65 6.89
N LEU A 23 0.29 -14.50 6.52
CA LEU A 23 -1.05 -14.12 6.93
C LEU A 23 -2.08 -15.12 6.40
N LYS A 24 -2.05 -15.43 5.10
CA LYS A 24 -2.98 -16.37 4.46
C LYS A 24 -2.83 -17.81 4.92
N MET A 25 -1.59 -18.27 5.04
CA MET A 25 -1.31 -19.70 5.29
C MET A 25 -1.39 -20.07 6.77
N GLY A 26 -1.08 -19.13 7.67
CA GLY A 26 -0.96 -19.41 9.10
C GLY A 26 -1.66 -18.40 10.00
N GLY A 27 -2.36 -17.42 9.45
CA GLY A 27 -3.00 -16.36 10.23
C GLY A 27 -2.02 -15.47 11.00
N LYS A 28 -0.73 -15.50 10.65
CA LYS A 28 0.31 -14.78 11.40
C LYS A 28 0.34 -13.32 10.95
N ILE A 29 -0.09 -12.42 11.83
CA ILE A 29 0.08 -10.99 11.65
C ILE A 29 1.52 -10.64 11.99
N ASN A 30 2.32 -10.27 10.98
CA ASN A 30 3.70 -9.84 11.15
C ASN A 30 3.82 -8.34 10.88
N GLU A 31 3.79 -7.54 11.94
CA GLU A 31 3.87 -6.08 11.85
C GLU A 31 5.18 -5.58 11.20
N GLU A 32 6.30 -6.28 11.42
CA GLU A 32 7.57 -5.91 10.79
C GLU A 32 7.52 -6.07 9.27
N ALA A 33 7.02 -7.21 8.79
CA ALA A 33 6.82 -7.44 7.36
C ALA A 33 5.81 -6.45 6.77
N PHE A 34 4.74 -6.12 7.51
CA PHE A 34 3.79 -5.10 7.09
C PHE A 34 4.43 -3.72 6.99
N ASN A 35 5.23 -3.31 7.98
CA ASN A 35 5.90 -2.00 7.97
C ASN A 35 6.87 -1.90 6.79
N ASN A 36 7.57 -2.98 6.44
CA ASN A 36 8.40 -3.01 5.23
C ASN A 36 7.56 -2.83 3.96
N LEU A 37 6.44 -3.56 3.82
CA LEU A 37 5.51 -3.40 2.71
C LEU A 37 4.96 -1.96 2.63
N LEU A 38 4.56 -1.39 3.77
CA LEU A 38 4.04 -0.03 3.84
C LEU A 38 5.09 0.96 3.37
N LEU A 39 6.33 0.87 3.86
CA LEU A 39 7.42 1.74 3.41
C LEU A 39 7.62 1.66 1.90
N VAL A 40 7.53 0.48 1.28
CA VAL A 40 7.59 0.35 -0.19
C VAL A 40 6.45 1.11 -0.85
N ALA A 41 5.22 0.92 -0.38
CA ALA A 41 4.04 1.56 -0.94
C ALA A 41 4.10 3.10 -0.80
N GLU A 42 4.58 3.59 0.34
CA GLU A 42 4.79 5.02 0.59
C GLU A 42 5.85 5.61 -0.35
N GLU A 43 7.00 4.95 -0.51
CA GLU A 43 8.03 5.37 -1.47
C GLU A 43 7.52 5.38 -2.91
N ILE A 44 6.65 4.43 -3.28
CA ILE A 44 6.00 4.43 -4.59
C ILE A 44 5.16 5.71 -4.77
N THR A 45 4.45 6.17 -3.74
CA THR A 45 3.71 7.44 -3.82
C THR A 45 4.64 8.64 -4.09
N ARG A 46 5.86 8.63 -3.55
CA ARG A 46 6.86 9.68 -3.76
C ARG A 46 7.41 9.64 -5.18
N VAL A 47 7.77 8.45 -5.64
CA VAL A 47 8.40 8.23 -6.96
C VAL A 47 7.44 8.53 -8.12
N PHE A 48 6.15 8.23 -7.93
CA PHE A 48 5.11 8.45 -8.95
C PHE A 48 4.29 9.74 -8.74
N LYS A 49 4.72 10.62 -7.84
CA LYS A 49 4.07 11.91 -7.62
C LYS A 49 4.02 12.71 -8.93
N ASN A 50 2.83 13.25 -9.25
CA ASN A 50 2.52 13.96 -10.50
C ASN A 50 2.88 13.19 -11.80
N ASP A 51 3.06 11.87 -11.74
CA ASP A 51 3.34 11.08 -12.93
C ASP A 51 2.03 10.77 -13.67
N GLU A 52 1.95 11.20 -14.93
CA GLU A 52 0.78 10.94 -15.78
C GLU A 52 0.68 9.46 -16.21
N PHE A 53 1.77 8.69 -16.15
CA PHE A 53 1.87 7.34 -16.71
C PHE A 53 2.24 6.29 -15.66
N VAL A 54 1.42 6.18 -14.61
CA VAL A 54 1.56 5.10 -13.63
C VAL A 54 1.22 3.74 -14.26
N PRO A 55 2.10 2.73 -14.19
CA PRO A 55 1.83 1.41 -14.74
C PRO A 55 0.60 0.77 -14.08
N LYS A 56 -0.40 0.38 -14.87
CA LYS A 56 -1.63 -0.28 -14.37
C LYS A 56 -1.35 -1.47 -13.46
N ARG A 57 -0.32 -2.26 -13.78
CA ARG A 57 0.09 -3.43 -12.98
C ARG A 57 0.53 -3.05 -11.57
N LEU A 58 1.19 -1.90 -11.40
CA LEU A 58 1.61 -1.39 -10.11
C LEU A 58 0.40 -0.98 -9.27
N LEU A 59 -0.52 -0.20 -9.86
CA LEU A 59 -1.77 0.18 -9.20
C LEU A 59 -2.61 -1.03 -8.79
N SER A 60 -2.74 -2.02 -9.68
CA SER A 60 -3.44 -3.26 -9.39
C SER A 60 -2.81 -4.04 -8.24
N GLU A 61 -1.48 -4.09 -8.16
CA GLU A 61 -0.78 -4.78 -7.07
C GLU A 61 -1.07 -4.13 -5.71
N ILE A 62 -0.93 -2.80 -5.60
CA ILE A 62 -1.22 -2.07 -4.34
C ILE A 62 -2.68 -2.30 -3.92
N TYR A 63 -3.62 -2.20 -4.87
CA TYR A 63 -5.03 -2.43 -4.61
C TYR A 63 -5.29 -3.86 -4.12
N LEU A 64 -4.74 -4.86 -4.81
CA LEU A 64 -4.92 -6.28 -4.45
C LEU A 64 -4.29 -6.62 -3.10
N LEU A 65 -3.17 -5.99 -2.74
CA LEU A 65 -2.58 -6.13 -1.42
C LEU A 65 -3.54 -5.62 -0.34
N SER A 66 -4.07 -4.40 -0.48
CA SER A 66 -5.06 -3.88 0.48
C SER A 66 -6.29 -4.77 0.60
N VAL A 67 -6.93 -5.11 -0.53
CA VAL A 67 -8.12 -5.99 -0.52
C VAL A 67 -7.79 -7.36 0.05
N GLY A 68 -6.60 -7.90 -0.24
CA GLY A 68 -6.13 -9.16 0.32
C GLY A 68 -6.07 -9.13 1.84
N ILE A 69 -5.55 -8.04 2.43
CA ILE A 69 -5.49 -7.86 3.89
C ILE A 69 -6.90 -7.76 4.47
N ASP A 70 -7.78 -6.97 3.84
CA ASP A 70 -9.17 -6.80 4.27
C ASP A 70 -9.95 -8.13 4.24
N CYS A 71 -9.77 -8.93 3.18
CA CYS A 71 -10.38 -10.25 3.08
C CYS A 71 -9.93 -11.18 4.20
N GLU A 72 -8.64 -11.24 4.52
CA GLU A 72 -8.16 -12.04 5.64
C GLU A 72 -8.72 -11.53 6.97
N ASN A 73 -8.90 -10.22 7.11
CA ASN A 73 -9.46 -9.63 8.32
C ASN A 73 -10.90 -10.07 8.61
N TYR A 74 -11.66 -10.51 7.61
CA TYR A 74 -13.00 -11.07 7.83
C TYR A 74 -12.98 -12.27 8.80
N HIS A 75 -11.90 -13.06 8.76
CA HIS A 75 -11.70 -14.19 9.64
C HIS A 75 -11.07 -13.78 10.98
N HIS A 76 -10.10 -12.86 10.95
CA HIS A 76 -9.35 -12.44 12.13
C HIS A 76 -10.10 -11.47 13.04
N LYS A 77 -10.98 -10.62 12.48
CA LYS A 77 -11.71 -9.55 13.19
C LYS A 77 -10.77 -8.67 14.02
N SER A 78 -9.69 -8.23 13.39
CA SER A 78 -8.61 -7.47 13.98
C SER A 78 -8.65 -6.01 13.52
N ASP A 79 -8.73 -5.08 14.47
CA ASP A 79 -8.60 -3.64 14.19
C ASP A 79 -7.23 -3.30 13.58
N LEU A 80 -6.20 -4.10 13.89
CA LEU A 80 -4.87 -3.94 13.33
C LEU A 80 -4.85 -4.22 11.83
N LEU A 81 -5.45 -5.33 11.38
CA LEU A 81 -5.52 -5.65 9.94
C LEU A 81 -6.41 -4.67 9.16
N ASP A 82 -7.48 -4.18 9.79
CA ASP A 82 -8.31 -3.12 9.25
C ASP A 82 -7.49 -1.83 9.02
N ASP A 83 -6.70 -1.40 10.03
CA ASP A 83 -5.78 -0.28 9.89
C ASP A 83 -4.70 -0.51 8.81
N MET A 84 -4.10 -1.70 8.79
CA MET A 84 -3.09 -2.10 7.80
C MET A 84 -3.65 -2.00 6.37
N SER A 85 -4.85 -2.54 6.13
CA SER A 85 -5.50 -2.47 4.83
C SER A 85 -5.75 -1.02 4.41
N ARG A 86 -6.29 -0.19 5.32
CA ARG A 86 -6.55 1.23 5.06
C ARG A 86 -5.28 2.00 4.67
N LYS A 87 -4.15 1.74 5.31
CA LYS A 87 -2.87 2.40 5.00
C LYS A 87 -2.39 2.07 3.58
N ILE A 88 -2.50 0.82 3.15
CA ILE A 88 -2.14 0.43 1.78
C ILE A 88 -3.12 1.04 0.75
N MET A 89 -4.42 1.02 1.04
CA MET A 89 -5.43 1.67 0.18
C MET A 89 -5.19 3.19 0.08
N GLN A 90 -4.74 3.83 1.16
CA GLN A 90 -4.39 5.24 1.15
C GLN A 90 -3.24 5.52 0.17
N CYS A 91 -2.22 4.67 0.11
CA CYS A 91 -1.12 4.81 -0.85
C CYS A 91 -1.64 4.71 -2.30
N PHE A 92 -2.53 3.76 -2.59
CA PHE A 92 -3.20 3.67 -3.90
C PHE A 92 -3.94 4.96 -4.26
N ASN A 93 -4.72 5.50 -3.33
CA ASN A 93 -5.48 6.73 -3.55
C ASN A 93 -4.58 7.95 -3.78
N LEU A 94 -3.45 8.04 -3.07
CA LEU A 94 -2.46 9.11 -3.26
C LEU A 94 -1.86 9.06 -4.66
N ILE A 95 -1.45 7.87 -5.13
CA ILE A 95 -0.88 7.71 -6.47
C ILE A 95 -1.88 8.14 -7.55
N ILE A 96 -3.16 7.76 -7.42
CA ILE A 96 -4.20 8.19 -8.37
C ILE A 96 -4.42 9.70 -8.33
N ALA A 97 -4.28 10.33 -7.16
CA ALA A 97 -4.39 11.77 -7.01
C ALA A 97 -3.14 12.53 -7.49
N GLY A 98 -2.07 11.83 -7.88
CA GLY A 98 -0.77 12.44 -8.16
C GLY A 98 -0.08 13.00 -6.92
N GLU A 99 -0.51 12.58 -5.72
CA GLU A 99 -0.01 13.01 -4.42
C GLU A 99 0.98 11.98 -3.84
N SER A 100 1.80 12.41 -2.88
CA SER A 100 2.62 11.53 -2.04
C SER A 100 2.18 11.56 -0.58
N VAL A 101 2.66 10.60 0.21
CA VAL A 101 2.42 10.59 1.67
C VAL A 101 2.97 11.81 2.41
N ASP A 102 3.90 12.54 1.79
CA ASP A 102 4.48 13.76 2.36
C ASP A 102 3.62 15.00 2.05
N ASP A 103 2.59 14.87 1.20
CA ASP A 103 1.70 15.99 0.88
C ASP A 103 0.79 16.33 2.05
N ILE A 104 0.86 17.58 2.48
CA ILE A 104 0.02 18.12 3.54
C ILE A 104 -1.41 18.21 3.00
N LYS A 105 -2.28 17.29 3.44
CA LYS A 105 -3.72 17.44 3.18
C LYS A 105 -4.22 18.70 3.89
N PRO A 106 -4.80 19.68 3.18
CA PRO A 106 -5.43 20.82 3.84
C PRO A 106 -6.54 20.29 4.73
N LYS A 107 -6.49 20.61 6.04
CA LYS A 107 -7.54 20.25 7.02
C LYS A 107 -8.86 20.99 6.80
N GLY A 108 -8.98 21.77 5.73
CA GLY A 108 -10.16 22.55 5.39
C GLY A 108 -11.17 21.73 4.56
N PRO A 109 -12.46 22.07 4.64
CA PRO A 109 -13.46 21.47 3.76
C PRO A 109 -13.05 21.70 2.29
N ARG A 110 -13.20 20.66 1.46
CA ARG A 110 -13.12 20.83 -0.01
C ARG A 110 -14.28 21.73 -0.41
N ILE A 111 -13.96 22.95 -0.84
CA ILE A 111 -14.93 23.81 -1.51
C ILE A 111 -15.00 23.30 -2.95
N ILE A 112 -16.14 22.71 -3.31
CA ILE A 112 -16.47 22.22 -4.67
C ILE A 112 -17.26 23.31 -5.38
#